data_AF-A0A3D1CSB6-F1
#
_entry.id   AF-A0A3D1CSB6-F1
#
_cell.length_a   1.000
_cell.length_b   1.000
_cell.length_c   1.000
_cell.angle_alpha   90.00
_cell.angle_beta   90.00
_cell.angle_gamma   90.00
#
_symmetry.space_group_name_H-M   'P 1'
#
loop_
_entity.id
_entity.type
_entity.pdbx_description
1 polymer ?
#
loop_
_entity_poly.entity_id
_entity_poly.type
_entity_poly.pdbx_seq_one_letter_code
_entity_poly.pdbx_strand_id
1 'polypeptide(L)'
;MPNEGRGEGLGKYYAFAAKVMGDITVTIAAPAVLAAILGRFLDTRFQTGRLLFIILLVLAFVLTIMILPRKIRQYGQAYQKLTN
;
A
#
# COMPACT_ATOMS: atom_id res chain seq x y z
N MET A 1 4.99 22.82 36.24
CA MET A 1 5.85 21.70 35.78
C MET A 1 5.88 21.74 34.26
N PRO A 2 7.05 21.90 33.62
CA PRO A 2 7.14 21.99 32.17
C PRO A 2 6.81 20.63 31.54
N ASN A 3 5.91 20.65 30.56
CA ASN A 3 5.39 19.48 29.84
C ASN A 3 6.34 19.06 28.71
N GLU A 4 7.58 18.67 29.02
CA GLU A 4 8.58 18.33 28.01
C GLU A 4 8.31 16.97 27.31
N GLY A 5 7.45 16.11 27.87
CA GLY A 5 7.09 14.82 27.28
C GLY A 5 5.96 14.83 26.23
N ARG A 6 5.25 15.95 26.03
CA ARG A 6 4.06 15.99 25.13
C ARG A 6 4.43 16.04 23.65
N GLY A 7 5.58 16.66 23.31
CA GLY A 7 6.07 16.77 21.93
C GLY A 7 6.64 15.46 21.37
N GLU A 8 7.30 14.66 22.21
CA GLU A 8 7.90 13.38 21.80
C GLU A 8 6.84 12.33 21.42
N GLY A 9 5.71 12.31 22.14
CA GLY A 9 4.59 11.43 21.83
C GLY A 9 3.97 11.76 20.47
N LEU A 10 3.67 13.05 20.23
CA LEU A 10 3.08 13.51 18.96
C LEU A 10 3.96 13.17 17.75
N GLY A 11 5.27 13.41 17.85
CA GLY A 11 6.22 13.06 16.78
C GLY A 11 6.18 11.59 16.39
N LYS A 12 6.09 10.68 17.38
CA LYS A 12 5.98 9.23 17.14
C LYS A 12 4.67 8.86 16.45
N TYR A 13 3.54 9.48 16.81
CA TYR A 13 2.25 9.24 16.15
C TYR A 13 2.25 9.70 14.70
N TYR A 14 2.77 10.91 14.41
CA TYR A 14 2.86 11.42 13.03
C TYR A 14 3.81 10.59 12.17
N ALA A 15 4.96 10.20 12.70
CA ALA A 15 5.90 9.33 12.00
C ALA A 15 5.28 7.95 11.71
N PHE A 16 4.54 7.38 12.66
CA PHE A 16 3.79 6.15 12.46
C PHE A 16 2.71 6.32 11.37
N ALA A 17 1.89 7.37 11.44
CA ALA A 17 0.86 7.64 10.45
C ALA A 17 1.44 7.81 9.03
N ALA A 18 2.54 8.56 8.89
CA ALA A 18 3.25 8.73 7.62
C ALA A 18 3.77 7.39 7.08
N LYS A 19 4.32 6.53 7.95
CA LYS A 19 4.77 5.19 7.57
C LYS A 19 3.62 4.32 7.09
N VAL A 20 2.49 4.30 7.80
CA VAL A 20 1.29 3.55 7.39
C VAL A 20 0.78 4.04 6.05
N MET A 21 0.65 5.36 5.89
CA MET A 21 0.17 5.97 4.65
C MET A 21 1.07 5.58 3.47
N GLY A 22 2.39 5.77 3.61
CA GLY A 22 3.35 5.42 2.57
C GLY A 22 3.30 3.95 2.20
N ASP A 23 3.25 3.06 3.18
CA ASP A 23 3.23 1.63 2.94
C ASP A 23 1.92 1.15 2.28
N ILE A 24 0.77 1.69 2.67
CA ILE A 24 -0.52 1.39 2.03
C ILE A 24 -0.55 1.91 0.59
N THR A 25 -0.09 3.15 0.37
CA THR A 25 0.04 3.73 -0.97
C THR A 25 0.91 2.86 -1.87
N VAL A 26 2.09 2.44 -1.39
CA VAL A 26 2.99 1.54 -2.13
C VAL A 26 2.34 0.19 -2.40
N THR A 27 1.61 -0.37 -1.41
CA THR A 27 0.93 -1.66 -1.55
C THR A 27 -0.13 -1.65 -2.67
N ILE A 28 -0.77 -0.52 -2.91
CA ILE A 28 -1.79 -0.35 -3.96
C ILE A 28 -1.11 -0.02 -5.30
N ALA A 29 -0.19 0.95 -5.29
CA ALA A 29 0.43 1.46 -6.50
C ALA A 29 1.38 0.45 -7.16
N ALA A 30 2.19 -0.25 -6.37
CA ALA A 30 3.19 -1.19 -6.89
C ALA A 30 2.60 -2.28 -7.80
N PRO A 31 1.58 -3.07 -7.39
CA PRO A 31 1.03 -4.10 -8.25
C PRO A 31 0.36 -3.52 -9.51
N ALA A 32 -0.31 -2.35 -9.40
CA ALA A 32 -0.95 -1.71 -10.56
C ALA A 32 0.09 -1.22 -11.59
N VAL A 33 1.17 -0.58 -11.14
CA VAL A 33 2.27 -0.11 -12.01
C VAL A 33 2.98 -1.30 -12.65
N LEU A 34 3.29 -2.34 -11.88
CA LEU A 34 3.89 -3.56 -12.41
C LEU A 34 3.01 -4.24 -13.45
N ALA A 35 1.71 -4.37 -13.18
CA ALA A 35 0.75 -4.91 -14.14
C ALA A 35 0.66 -4.05 -15.42
N ALA A 36 0.71 -2.72 -15.30
CA ALA A 36 0.66 -1.84 -16.45
C ALA A 36 1.90 -1.99 -17.35
N ILE A 37 3.10 -2.04 -16.75
CA ILE A 37 4.36 -2.21 -17.47
C ILE A 37 4.41 -3.58 -18.14
N LEU A 38 4.15 -4.65 -17.37
CA LEU A 38 4.18 -6.02 -17.88
C LEU A 38 3.10 -6.26 -18.92
N GLY A 39 1.88 -5.80 -18.66
CA GLY A 39 0.75 -5.97 -19.56
C GLY A 39 0.97 -5.32 -20.92
N ARG A 40 1.48 -4.08 -20.94
CA ARG A 40 1.83 -3.41 -22.20
C ARG A 40 2.99 -4.11 -22.92
N PHE A 41 3.99 -4.56 -22.17
CA PHE A 41 5.13 -5.29 -22.74
C PHE A 41 4.68 -6.60 -23.40
N LEU A 42 3.84 -7.39 -22.71
CA LEU A 42 3.29 -8.64 -23.24
C LEU A 42 2.36 -8.39 -24.42
N ASP A 43 1.46 -7.40 -24.35
CA ASP A 43 0.56 -7.08 -25.46
C ASP A 43 1.32 -6.68 -26.73
N THR A 44 2.45 -5.98 -26.59
CA THR A 44 3.33 -5.62 -27.71
C THR A 44 4.04 -6.85 -28.28
N ARG A 45 4.46 -7.77 -27.40
CA ARG A 45 5.18 -9.01 -27.77
C ARG A 45 4.29 -10.04 -28.47
N PHE A 46 3.04 -10.19 -28.03
CA PHE A 46 2.12 -11.23 -28.50
C PHE A 46 1.05 -10.71 -29.48
N GLN A 47 1.07 -9.41 -29.81
CA GLN A 47 0.07 -8.77 -30.67
C GLN A 47 -1.39 -8.98 -30.19
N THR A 48 -1.60 -9.20 -28.90
CA THR A 48 -2.92 -9.40 -28.26
C THR A 48 -3.72 -8.10 -28.09
N GLY A 49 -3.22 -6.99 -28.64
CA GLY A 49 -3.86 -5.68 -28.61
C GLY A 49 -3.80 -5.04 -27.22
N ARG A 50 -4.76 -5.37 -26.35
CA ARG A 50 -4.90 -4.78 -25.00
C ARG A 50 -5.41 -5.76 -23.94
N LEU A 51 -5.60 -7.03 -24.31
CA LEU A 51 -6.25 -8.01 -23.43
C LEU A 51 -5.36 -8.37 -22.24
N LEU A 52 -4.05 -8.56 -22.44
CA LEU A 52 -3.14 -8.95 -21.37
C LEU A 52 -2.94 -7.82 -20.36
N PHE A 53 -2.90 -6.57 -20.82
CA PHE A 53 -2.92 -5.39 -19.95
C PHE A 53 -4.15 -5.38 -19.04
N ILE A 54 -5.35 -5.55 -19.59
CA ILE A 54 -6.58 -5.54 -18.79
C ILE A 54 -6.58 -6.69 -17.77
N ILE A 55 -6.23 -7.91 -18.20
CA ILE A 55 -6.19 -9.08 -17.33
C ILE A 55 -5.21 -8.89 -16.18
N LEU A 56 -3.99 -8.42 -16.46
CA LEU A 56 -2.98 -8.19 -15.43
C LEU A 56 -3.39 -7.07 -14.46
N LEU A 57 -4.08 -6.05 -14.95
CA LEU A 57 -4.56 -4.96 -14.10
C LEU A 57 -5.69 -5.40 -13.17
N VAL A 58 -6.61 -6.25 -13.67
CA VAL A 58 -7.64 -6.88 -12.84
C VAL A 58 -7.00 -7.82 -11.79
N LEU A 59 -6.00 -8.62 -12.17
CA LEU A 59 -5.26 -9.46 -11.23
C LEU A 59 -4.57 -8.64 -10.14
N ALA A 60 -3.90 -7.54 -10.50
CA ALA A 60 -3.29 -6.62 -9.55
C ALA A 60 -4.32 -6.01 -8.59
N PHE A 61 -5.49 -5.64 -9.09
CA PHE A 61 -6.58 -5.12 -8.28
C PHE A 61 -7.10 -6.16 -7.27
N VAL A 62 -7.35 -7.39 -7.72
CA VAL A 62 -7.78 -8.49 -6.85
C VAL A 62 -6.72 -8.80 -5.79
N LEU A 63 -5.44 -8.85 -6.17
CA LEU A 63 -4.34 -9.07 -5.25
C LEU A 63 -4.29 -7.98 -4.16
N THR A 64 -4.49 -6.72 -4.55
CA THR A 64 -4.54 -5.58 -3.63
C THR A 64 -5.70 -5.72 -2.65
N ILE A 65 -6.91 -6.05 -3.12
CA ILE A 65 -8.09 -6.29 -2.26
C ILE A 65 -7.83 -7.40 -1.24
N MET A 66 -7.11 -8.45 -1.61
CA MET A 66 -6.81 -9.56 -0.70
C MET A 66 -5.77 -9.18 0.38
N ILE A 67 -4.78 -8.36 0.03
CA ILE A 67 -3.66 -8.01 0.92
C ILE A 67 -4.02 -6.85 1.86
N LEU A 68 -4.71 -5.83 1.35
CA LEU A 68 -5.02 -4.59 2.05
C LEU A 68 -5.70 -4.79 3.43
N PRO A 69 -6.76 -5.61 3.59
CA PRO A 69 -7.42 -5.77 4.88
C PRO A 69 -6.53 -6.43 5.93
N ARG A 70 -5.62 -7.33 5.53
CA ARG A 70 -4.64 -7.93 6.44
C ARG A 70 -3.67 -6.88 6.97
N LYS A 71 -3.18 -6.00 6.09
CA LYS A 71 -2.26 -4.91 6.44
C LYS A 71 -2.91 -3.87 7.35
N ILE A 72 -4.13 -3.45 7.04
CA ILE A 72 -4.88 -2.49 7.85
C ILE A 72 -5.08 -3.03 9.27
N ARG A 73 -5.46 -4.31 9.42
CA ARG A 73 -5.61 -4.94 10.75
C ARG A 73 -4.30 -4.98 11.54
N GLN A 74 -3.18 -5.30 10.89
CA GLN A 74 -1.86 -5.30 11.53
C GLN A 74 -1.48 -3.89 12.04
N TYR A 75 -1.71 -2.86 11.23
CA TYR A 75 -1.44 -1.48 11.65
C TYR A 75 -2.37 -1.00 12.76
N GLY A 76 -3.63 -1.43 12.78
CA GLY A 76 -4.54 -1.17 13.90
C GLY A 76 -4.03 -1.74 15.22
N GLN A 77 -3.51 -2.97 15.21
CA GLN A 77 -2.89 -3.58 16.39
C GLN A 77 -1.60 -2.88 16.81
N ALA A 78 -0.77 -2.46 15.86
CA ALA A 78 0.45 -1.71 16.13
C ALA A 78 0.15 -0.33 16.75
N TYR A 79 -0.91 0.34 16.29
CA TYR A 79 -1.38 1.61 16.85
C TYR A 79 -1.86 1.47 18.31
N GLN A 80 -2.60 0.40 18.62
CA GLN A 80 -3.04 0.13 19.99
C GLN A 80 -1.84 -0.04 20.96
N LYS A 81 -0.75 -0.68 20.51
CA LYS A 81 0.49 -0.82 21.29
C LYS A 81 1.29 0.48 21.45
N LEU A 82 1.02 1.48 20.62
CA LEU A 82 1.62 2.82 20.75
C LEU A 82 0.83 3.70 21.74
N THR A 83 -0.44 3.36 21.99
CA THR A 83 -1.37 4.16 22.80
C THR A 83 -1.53 3.62 24.23
N ASN A 84 -1.37 2.31 24.44
CA ASN A 84 -1.29 1.65 25.76
C ASN A 84 0.15 1.60 26.27
#